data_AF-A0A2E9QLG5-F1
#
_entry.id   AF-A0A2E9QLG5-F1
#
_cell.length_a   1.000
_cell.length_b   1.000
_cell.length_c   1.000
_cell.angle_alpha   90.00
_cell.angle_beta   90.00
_cell.angle_gamma   90.00
#
_symmetry.space_group_name_H-M   'P 1'
#
loop_
_entity.id
_entity.type
_entity.pdbx_description
1 polymer ?
#
loop_
_entity_poly.entity_id
_entity_poly.type
_entity_poly.pdbx_seq_one_letter_code
_entity_poly.pdbx_strand_id
1 'polypeptide(L)'
;MWLLLALHFCYITTSEYNTAQLFCMLTGMIDRKHCTTYNTPAKQQSWIGDIILQGIIFTKTSEEIKSAIKHRVQALQARLDRRNQTLDEIIGNQQKVRSYMIRSSVSNYSHGRESTRKIFSSEHIPLEEVQEINKLCQRIYELESEIYRLKLVSTHLKSGENHRLQLQELVFYGFQADEQTA
;
A
#
# COMPACT_ATOMS: atom_id res chain seq x y z
N MET A 1 29.37 21.44 9.18
CA MET A 1 29.42 20.11 9.85
C MET A 1 28.60 20.03 11.15
N TRP A 2 27.61 20.90 11.36
CA TRP A 2 26.67 20.84 12.51
C TRP A 2 25.20 20.59 12.11
N LEU A 3 24.89 20.64 10.81
CA LEU A 3 23.54 20.43 10.27
C LEU A 3 23.16 18.95 10.08
N LEU A 4 24.14 18.05 9.95
CA LEU A 4 23.88 16.61 9.76
C LEU A 4 23.61 15.85 11.07
N LEU A 5 24.07 16.38 12.22
CA LEU A 5 23.76 15.78 13.53
C LEU A 5 22.35 16.13 14.03
N ALA A 6 21.79 17.28 13.60
CA ALA A 6 20.43 17.68 13.97
C ALA A 6 19.35 16.83 13.29
N LEU A 7 19.59 16.35 12.06
CA LEU A 7 18.64 15.50 11.34
C LEU A 7 18.69 14.04 11.83
N HIS A 8 19.82 13.58 12.36
CA HIS A 8 19.94 12.21 12.84
C HIS A 8 19.30 11.99 14.23
N PHE A 9 19.19 13.03 15.06
CA PHE A 9 18.48 12.96 16.34
C PHE A 9 16.96 13.10 16.20
N CYS A 10 16.47 13.70 15.11
CA CYS A 10 15.03 13.89 14.89
C CYS A 10 14.34 12.63 14.33
N TYR A 11 15.09 11.67 13.79
CA TYR A 11 14.53 10.45 13.19
C TYR A 11 14.39 9.27 14.17
N ILE A 12 14.86 9.40 15.43
CA ILE A 12 14.91 8.28 16.38
C ILE A 12 13.85 8.35 17.49
N THR A 13 13.09 9.44 17.64
CA THR A 13 12.01 9.51 18.64
C THR A 13 10.75 10.17 18.09
N THR A 14 10.07 9.51 17.15
CA THR A 14 8.64 9.72 16.93
C THR A 14 7.84 8.53 17.47
N SER A 15 8.00 8.33 18.78
CA SER A 15 6.96 7.76 19.63
C SER A 15 6.49 8.94 20.50
N GLU A 16 5.26 9.38 20.23
CA GLU A 16 4.38 10.10 21.16
C GLU A 16 4.91 11.37 21.86
N TYR A 17 5.54 12.31 21.14
CA TYR A 17 5.66 13.68 21.64
C TYR A 17 4.93 14.71 20.79
N ASN A 18 3.95 15.30 21.46
CA ASN A 18 3.03 16.35 21.06
C ASN A 18 3.83 17.61 20.67
N THR A 19 3.88 17.92 19.38
CA THR A 19 4.56 19.10 18.80
C THR A 19 4.09 20.43 19.40
N ALA A 20 2.95 20.45 20.10
CA ALA A 20 2.46 21.59 20.84
C ALA A 20 3.34 22.00 22.04
N GLN A 21 4.08 21.09 22.67
CA GLN A 21 4.88 21.40 23.86
C GLN A 21 6.18 22.17 23.57
N LEU A 22 6.77 21.99 22.38
CA LEU A 22 7.98 22.70 21.97
C LEU A 22 7.72 24.17 21.63
N PHE A 23 6.50 24.52 21.22
CA PHE A 23 6.14 25.91 20.94
C PHE A 23 5.89 26.73 22.21
N CYS A 24 5.40 26.09 23.28
CA CYS A 24 5.19 26.75 24.58
C CYS A 24 6.48 27.08 25.35
N MET A 25 7.62 26.45 25.03
CA MET A 25 8.90 26.76 25.69
C MET A 25 9.61 27.98 25.09
N LEU A 26 9.30 28.37 23.84
CA LEU A 26 9.99 29.47 23.14
C LEU A 26 9.32 30.84 23.30
N THR A 27 8.06 30.90 23.72
CA THR A 27 7.38 32.15 24.03
C THR A 27 7.07 32.19 25.52
N GLY A 28 8.01 32.76 26.28
CA GLY A 28 7.77 33.11 27.67
C GLY A 28 6.55 34.03 27.81
N MET A 29 5.72 33.72 28.81
CA MET A 29 4.51 34.43 29.21
C MET A 29 3.35 34.31 28.22
N ILE A 30 2.35 33.48 28.58
CA ILE A 30 0.92 33.82 28.59
C ILE A 30 0.19 32.74 29.39
N ASP A 31 -0.80 33.20 30.14
CA ASP A 31 -1.62 32.56 31.16
C ASP A 31 -2.10 31.11 30.88
N ARG A 32 -1.97 30.25 31.89
CA ARG A 32 -2.25 28.80 31.84
C ARG A 32 -3.74 28.42 31.89
N LYS A 33 -4.69 29.36 31.79
CA LYS A 33 -6.11 29.06 32.08
C LYS A 33 -7.08 29.04 30.90
N HIS A 34 -6.68 29.43 29.70
CA HIS A 34 -7.54 29.34 28.51
C HIS A 34 -6.79 28.75 27.31
N CYS A 35 -6.32 27.50 27.44
CA CYS A 35 -5.90 26.71 26.30
C CYS A 35 -7.10 25.84 25.86
N THR A 36 -8.10 26.48 25.25
CA THR A 36 -9.01 25.73 24.37
C THR A 36 -8.17 25.26 23.20
N THR A 37 -8.01 23.95 23.09
CA THR A 37 -7.41 23.27 21.96
C THR A 37 -8.11 23.72 20.68
N TYR A 38 -7.53 24.68 19.96
CA TYR A 38 -7.83 24.87 18.55
C TYR A 38 -7.25 23.65 17.84
N ASN A 39 -8.09 22.65 17.64
CA ASN A 39 -7.92 21.62 16.62
C ASN A 39 -7.78 22.35 15.28
N THR A 40 -6.56 22.72 14.92
CA THR A 40 -6.24 23.11 13.55
C THR A 40 -6.32 21.81 12.74
N PRO A 41 -7.27 21.66 11.80
CA PRO A 41 -7.35 20.45 11.02
C PRO A 41 -6.08 20.36 10.17
N ALA A 42 -5.32 19.28 10.35
CA ALA A 42 -4.15 18.90 9.54
C ALA A 42 -4.43 18.80 8.02
N LYS A 43 -5.65 19.10 7.56
CA LYS A 43 -6.07 19.12 6.16
C LYS A 43 -5.58 20.35 5.37
N GLN A 44 -5.23 21.47 6.00
CA GLN A 44 -4.89 22.69 5.24
C GLN A 44 -3.45 22.74 4.69
N GLN A 45 -2.52 21.92 5.20
CA GLN A 45 -1.14 21.85 4.68
C GLN A 45 -0.95 20.82 3.55
N SER A 46 -1.95 19.97 3.26
CA SER A 46 -1.88 18.95 2.19
C SER A 46 -1.91 19.56 0.78
N TRP A 47 -2.73 20.59 0.57
CA TRP A 47 -3.02 21.11 -0.77
C TRP A 47 -1.83 21.77 -1.46
N ILE A 48 -0.90 22.36 -0.70
CA ILE A 48 0.28 23.03 -1.27
C ILE A 48 1.31 22.00 -1.75
N GLY A 49 1.48 20.89 -1.01
CA GLY A 49 2.37 19.79 -1.42
C GLY A 49 1.90 19.11 -2.69
N ASP A 50 0.59 18.88 -2.81
CA ASP A 50 0.00 18.21 -3.97
C ASP A 50 0.11 19.03 -5.27
N ILE A 51 0.01 20.37 -5.19
CA ILE A 51 0.13 21.27 -6.36
C ILE A 51 1.56 21.34 -6.88
N ILE A 52 2.56 21.36 -6.00
CA ILE A 52 3.98 21.49 -6.40
C ILE A 52 4.47 20.20 -7.05
N LEU A 53 4.06 19.03 -6.56
CA LEU A 53 4.50 17.73 -7.09
C LEU A 53 3.93 17.40 -8.47
N GLN A 54 2.75 17.94 -8.82
CA GLN A 54 2.15 17.75 -10.15
C GLN A 54 2.90 18.50 -11.27
N GLY A 55 3.77 19.45 -10.94
CA GLY A 55 4.54 20.23 -11.92
C GLY A 55 5.90 19.64 -12.31
N ILE A 56 6.38 18.61 -11.60
CA ILE A 56 7.71 18.03 -11.87
C ILE A 56 7.60 16.98 -12.97
N ILE A 57 8.30 17.23 -14.08
CA ILE A 57 8.32 16.35 -15.24
C ILE A 57 9.72 15.76 -15.39
N PHE A 58 9.79 14.44 -15.49
CA PHE A 58 11.02 13.68 -15.66
C PHE A 58 11.09 13.12 -17.08
N THR A 59 12.21 13.35 -17.77
CA THR A 59 12.41 12.76 -19.10
C THR A 59 13.13 11.43 -18.94
N LYS A 60 12.53 10.36 -19.47
CA LYS A 60 13.10 9.00 -19.47
C LYS A 60 13.00 8.38 -20.86
N THR A 61 14.01 7.60 -21.21
CA THR A 61 14.01 6.83 -22.46
C THR A 61 13.10 5.60 -22.32
N SER A 62 12.56 5.10 -23.44
CA SER A 62 11.80 3.84 -23.44
C SER A 62 12.57 2.65 -22.84
N GLU A 63 13.89 2.62 -23.01
CA GLU A 63 14.73 1.53 -22.49
C GLU A 63 14.89 1.60 -20.96
N GLU A 64 15.05 2.80 -20.39
CA GLU A 64 15.03 2.99 -18.93
C GLU A 64 13.69 2.55 -18.35
N ILE A 65 12.57 2.94 -18.98
CA ILE A 65 11.22 2.57 -18.52
C ILE A 65 11.03 1.05 -18.60
N LYS A 66 11.44 0.42 -19.70
CA LYS A 66 11.39 -1.06 -19.84
C LYS A 66 12.24 -1.75 -18.78
N SER A 67 13.42 -1.21 -18.48
CA SER A 67 14.30 -1.73 -17.43
C SER A 67 13.64 -1.64 -16.04
N ALA A 68 13.12 -0.47 -15.68
CA ALA A 68 12.42 -0.26 -14.41
C ALA A 68 11.20 -1.20 -14.27
N ILE A 69 10.38 -1.29 -15.33
CA ILE A 69 9.24 -2.22 -15.39
C ILE A 69 9.70 -3.65 -15.19
N LYS A 70 10.78 -4.08 -15.84
CA LYS A 70 11.31 -5.45 -15.71
C LYS A 70 11.69 -5.75 -14.27
N HIS A 71 12.40 -4.85 -13.60
CA HIS A 71 12.77 -5.01 -12.19
C HIS A 71 11.54 -5.07 -11.28
N ARG A 72 10.56 -4.17 -11.48
CA ARG A 72 9.32 -4.19 -10.72
C ARG A 72 8.53 -5.48 -10.92
N VAL A 73 8.40 -5.95 -12.16
CA VAL A 73 7.71 -7.21 -12.47
C VAL A 73 8.39 -8.39 -11.79
N GLN A 74 9.72 -8.45 -11.77
CA GLN A 74 10.45 -9.50 -11.04
C GLN A 74 10.14 -9.47 -9.53
N ALA A 75 10.15 -8.29 -8.92
CA ALA A 75 9.82 -8.14 -7.50
C ALA A 75 8.37 -8.52 -7.19
N LEU A 76 7.41 -8.13 -8.04
CA LEU A 76 6.00 -8.51 -7.91
C LEU A 76 5.80 -10.02 -8.10
N GLN A 77 6.48 -10.62 -9.08
CA GLN A 77 6.42 -12.06 -9.34
C GLN A 77 6.92 -12.84 -8.11
N ALA A 78 8.06 -12.46 -7.54
CA ALA A 78 8.58 -13.11 -6.33
C ALA A 78 7.61 -13.02 -5.13
N ARG A 79 6.81 -11.94 -5.03
CA ARG A 79 5.76 -11.81 -4.02
C ARG A 79 4.55 -12.68 -4.33
N LEU A 80 4.16 -12.74 -5.61
CA LEU A 80 3.08 -13.58 -6.11
C LEU A 80 3.40 -15.06 -5.86
N ASP A 81 4.61 -15.51 -6.18
CA ASP A 81 5.05 -16.90 -6.02
C ASP A 81 4.92 -17.36 -4.56
N ARG A 82 5.33 -16.54 -3.59
CA ARG A 82 5.16 -16.85 -2.16
C ARG A 82 3.69 -16.99 -1.75
N ARG A 83 2.80 -16.17 -2.34
CA ARG A 83 1.36 -16.22 -2.03
C ARG A 83 0.68 -17.40 -2.71
N ASN A 84 1.10 -17.74 -3.93
CA ASN A 84 0.66 -18.94 -4.62
C ASN A 84 1.07 -20.19 -3.85
N GLN A 85 2.28 -20.25 -3.29
CA GLN A 85 2.68 -21.35 -2.42
C GLN A 85 1.73 -21.52 -1.21
N THR A 86 1.38 -20.43 -0.52
CA THR A 86 0.40 -20.49 0.58
C THR A 86 -0.98 -20.94 0.10
N LEU A 87 -1.40 -20.51 -1.10
CA LEU A 87 -2.67 -20.94 -1.69
C LEU A 87 -2.64 -22.44 -2.04
N ASP A 88 -1.52 -22.94 -2.58
CA ASP A 88 -1.32 -24.34 -2.93
C ASP A 88 -1.38 -25.25 -1.70
N GLU A 89 -0.84 -24.82 -0.56
CA GLU A 89 -0.97 -25.51 0.73
C GLU A 89 -2.44 -25.65 1.14
N ILE A 90 -3.26 -24.62 0.89
CA ILE A 90 -4.70 -24.65 1.19
C ILE A 90 -5.43 -25.58 0.22
N ILE A 91 -5.10 -25.52 -1.08
CA ILE A 91 -5.69 -26.37 -2.12
C ILE A 91 -5.34 -27.85 -1.89
N GLY A 92 -4.13 -28.14 -1.41
CA GLY A 92 -3.69 -29.50 -1.06
C GLY A 92 -4.53 -30.15 0.04
N ASN A 93 -5.21 -29.36 0.88
CA ASN A 93 -6.12 -29.86 1.90
C ASN A 93 -7.58 -29.89 1.40
N GLN A 94 -7.98 -31.01 0.80
CA GLN A 94 -9.31 -31.19 0.21
C GLN A 94 -10.47 -30.93 1.19
N GLN A 95 -10.33 -31.32 2.46
CA GLN A 95 -11.36 -31.07 3.49
C GLN A 95 -11.54 -29.58 3.75
N LYS A 96 -10.43 -28.84 3.78
CA LYS A 96 -10.39 -27.39 3.95
C LYS A 96 -11.04 -26.68 2.76
N VAL A 97 -10.69 -27.06 1.54
CA VAL A 97 -11.29 -26.53 0.30
C VAL A 97 -12.79 -26.78 0.27
N ARG A 98 -13.24 -28.01 0.55
CA ARG A 98 -14.67 -28.35 0.59
C ARG A 98 -15.41 -27.51 1.62
N SER A 99 -14.86 -27.35 2.82
CA SER A 99 -15.45 -26.51 3.87
C SER A 99 -15.53 -25.04 3.46
N TYR A 100 -14.48 -24.52 2.82
CA TYR A 100 -14.48 -23.16 2.27
C TYR A 100 -15.58 -22.98 1.23
N MET A 101 -15.70 -23.87 0.24
CA MET A 101 -16.72 -23.77 -0.81
C MET A 101 -18.15 -23.82 -0.26
N ILE A 102 -18.40 -24.67 0.75
CA ILE A 102 -19.71 -24.74 1.41
C ILE A 102 -20.00 -23.42 2.15
N ARG A 103 -19.00 -22.84 2.84
CA ARG A 103 -19.19 -21.56 3.54
C ARG A 103 -19.30 -20.35 2.62
N SER A 104 -18.57 -20.33 1.50
CA SER A 104 -18.59 -19.22 0.54
C SER A 104 -19.85 -19.18 -0.30
N SER A 105 -20.51 -20.32 -0.51
CA SER A 105 -21.76 -20.43 -1.28
C SER A 105 -23.02 -20.08 -0.50
N VAL A 106 -22.96 -20.13 0.84
CA VAL A 106 -24.07 -19.67 1.68
C VAL A 106 -24.02 -18.15 1.72
N SER A 107 -25.01 -17.50 1.09
CA SER A 107 -25.09 -16.04 1.13
C SER A 107 -25.30 -15.57 2.57
N ASN A 108 -24.40 -14.72 3.06
CA ASN A 108 -24.57 -14.03 4.34
C ASN A 108 -25.64 -12.91 4.26
N TYR A 109 -26.29 -12.75 3.11
CA TYR A 109 -27.34 -11.77 2.83
C TYR A 109 -28.71 -12.30 3.28
N SER A 110 -28.90 -12.47 4.59
CA SER A 110 -30.25 -12.60 5.16
C SER A 110 -30.61 -11.31 5.90
N HIS A 111 -31.17 -10.35 5.18
CA HIS A 111 -31.92 -9.26 5.78
C HIS A 111 -33.38 -9.75 5.98
N GLY A 112 -33.69 -10.20 7.19
CA GLY A 112 -35.06 -10.10 7.70
C GLY A 112 -35.95 -11.36 7.75
N ARG A 113 -35.44 -12.58 7.51
CA ARG A 113 -36.21 -13.79 7.84
C ARG A 113 -35.37 -14.80 8.61
N GLU A 114 -35.80 -15.00 9.85
CA GLU A 114 -35.59 -16.15 10.72
C GLU A 114 -34.42 -17.05 10.32
N SER A 115 -33.29 -16.82 10.99
CA SER A 115 -32.11 -17.64 10.95
C SER A 115 -32.47 -19.11 11.23
N THR A 116 -32.57 -19.93 10.18
CA THR A 116 -31.98 -21.25 10.29
C THR A 116 -30.50 -20.98 10.45
N ARG A 117 -30.03 -20.83 11.70
CA ARG A 117 -28.60 -20.91 12.01
C ARG A 117 -28.20 -22.26 11.45
N LYS A 118 -27.63 -22.30 10.25
CA LYS A 118 -26.83 -23.44 9.81
C LYS A 118 -25.66 -23.43 10.79
N ILE A 119 -25.85 -24.16 11.88
CA ILE A 119 -24.80 -24.47 12.82
C ILE A 119 -23.87 -25.36 12.01
N PHE A 120 -22.89 -24.74 11.37
CA PHE A 120 -21.79 -25.46 10.77
C PHE A 120 -21.16 -26.29 11.90
N SER A 121 -20.99 -27.60 11.68
CA SER A 121 -20.28 -28.45 12.61
C SER A 121 -18.89 -27.88 12.90
N SER A 122 -18.33 -28.21 14.07
CA SER A 122 -16.96 -27.86 14.46
C SER A 122 -15.88 -28.38 13.50
N GLU A 123 -16.26 -29.26 12.58
CA GLU A 123 -15.41 -29.82 11.53
C GLU A 123 -15.22 -28.86 10.33
N HIS A 124 -16.03 -27.81 10.21
CA HIS A 124 -15.88 -26.81 9.17
C HIS A 124 -14.92 -25.71 9.61
N ILE A 125 -14.12 -25.22 8.65
CA ILE A 125 -13.20 -24.09 8.87
C ILE A 125 -13.90 -22.91 9.56
N PRO A 126 -13.25 -22.20 10.49
CA PRO A 126 -13.81 -21.00 11.10
C PRO A 126 -14.03 -19.88 10.08
N LEU A 127 -14.90 -18.91 10.42
CA LEU A 127 -15.24 -17.79 9.52
C LEU A 127 -14.04 -16.87 9.31
N GLU A 128 -13.22 -16.70 10.33
CA GLU A 128 -11.98 -15.93 10.33
C GLU A 128 -11.04 -16.44 9.22
N GLU A 129 -10.88 -17.76 9.14
CA GLU A 129 -10.05 -18.41 8.13
C GLU A 129 -10.63 -18.24 6.71
N VAL A 130 -11.96 -18.24 6.55
CA VAL A 130 -12.60 -17.89 5.26
C VAL A 130 -12.23 -16.46 4.84
N GLN A 131 -12.24 -15.51 5.77
CA GLN A 131 -11.87 -14.13 5.47
C GLN A 131 -10.38 -13.98 5.14
N GLU A 132 -9.51 -14.76 5.78
CA GLU A 132 -8.08 -14.80 5.46
C GLU A 132 -7.82 -15.35 4.07
N ILE A 133 -8.50 -16.44 3.68
CA ILE A 133 -8.45 -17.00 2.32
C ILE A 133 -8.93 -15.96 1.30
N ASN A 134 -10.04 -15.26 1.57
CA ASN A 134 -10.54 -14.21 0.68
C ASN A 134 -9.53 -13.08 0.50
N LYS A 135 -8.91 -12.61 1.60
CA LYS A 135 -7.86 -11.59 1.54
C LYS A 135 -6.65 -12.09 0.75
N LEU A 136 -6.24 -13.34 0.92
CA LEU A 136 -5.15 -13.94 0.16
C LEU A 136 -5.45 -13.92 -1.34
N CYS A 137 -6.61 -14.44 -1.77
CA CYS A 137 -7.03 -14.44 -3.16
C CYS A 137 -7.12 -13.04 -3.75
N GLN A 138 -7.66 -12.08 -2.99
CA GLN A 138 -7.70 -10.67 -3.41
C GLN A 138 -6.28 -10.12 -3.65
N ARG A 139 -5.32 -10.40 -2.78
CA ARG A 139 -3.93 -9.94 -2.95
C ARG A 139 -3.24 -10.60 -4.13
N ILE A 140 -3.51 -11.87 -4.41
CA ILE A 140 -3.00 -12.57 -5.60
C ILE A 140 -3.53 -11.87 -6.85
N TYR A 141 -4.85 -11.64 -6.94
CA TYR A 141 -5.47 -10.94 -8.05
C TYR A 141 -4.89 -9.53 -8.27
N GLU A 142 -4.70 -8.75 -7.20
CA GLU A 142 -4.10 -7.42 -7.28
C GLU A 142 -2.69 -7.49 -7.91
N LEU A 143 -1.83 -8.42 -7.45
CA LEU A 143 -0.48 -8.61 -7.99
C LEU A 143 -0.50 -9.05 -9.46
N GLU A 144 -1.34 -10.02 -9.82
CA GLU A 144 -1.47 -10.50 -11.20
C GLU A 144 -1.91 -9.38 -12.14
N SER A 145 -2.91 -8.61 -11.72
CA SER A 145 -3.43 -7.47 -12.50
C SER A 145 -2.36 -6.39 -12.71
N GLU A 146 -1.55 -6.11 -11.68
CA GLU A 146 -0.48 -5.13 -11.76
C GLU A 146 0.64 -5.60 -12.70
N ILE A 147 1.07 -6.86 -12.58
CA ILE A 147 2.06 -7.48 -13.48
C ILE A 147 1.55 -7.41 -14.93
N TYR A 148 0.29 -7.76 -15.16
CA TYR A 148 -0.31 -7.71 -16.49
C TYR A 148 -0.31 -6.30 -17.07
N ARG A 149 -0.71 -5.29 -16.29
CA ARG A 149 -0.71 -3.88 -16.71
C ARG A 149 0.70 -3.40 -17.07
N LEU A 150 1.70 -3.74 -16.26
CA LEU A 150 3.10 -3.36 -16.51
C LEU A 150 3.65 -4.02 -17.78
N LYS A 151 3.34 -5.31 -18.00
CA LYS A 151 3.71 -6.02 -19.23
C LYS A 151 3.07 -5.37 -20.46
N LEU A 152 1.78 -5.01 -20.37
CA LEU A 152 1.07 -4.34 -21.46
C LEU A 152 1.74 -3.00 -21.83
N VAL A 153 2.07 -2.17 -20.83
CA VAL A 153 2.81 -0.91 -21.08
C VAL A 153 4.15 -1.20 -21.76
N SER A 154 4.91 -2.16 -21.25
CA SER A 154 6.21 -2.54 -21.83
C SER A 154 6.12 -2.91 -23.32
N THR A 155 5.06 -3.63 -23.72
CA THR A 155 4.84 -4.02 -25.12
C THR A 155 4.51 -2.87 -26.07
N HIS A 156 3.93 -1.78 -25.54
CA HIS A 156 3.54 -0.62 -26.34
C HIS A 156 4.62 0.48 -26.39
N LEU A 157 5.68 0.39 -25.59
CA LEU A 157 6.80 1.33 -25.62
C LEU A 157 7.71 1.06 -26.84
N LYS A 158 7.72 1.98 -27.80
CA LYS A 158 8.62 1.95 -28.94
C LYS A 158 10.05 2.32 -28.51
N SER A 159 11.05 1.60 -29.01
CA SER A 159 12.44 1.88 -28.68
C SER A 159 12.90 3.23 -29.22
N GLY A 160 13.77 3.92 -28.48
CA GLY A 160 14.36 5.21 -28.88
C GLY A 160 13.50 6.45 -28.62
N GLU A 161 12.28 6.30 -28.10
CA GLU A 161 11.43 7.45 -27.72
C GLU A 161 11.80 7.98 -26.33
N ASN A 162 11.69 9.31 -26.17
CA ASN A 162 11.78 9.99 -24.89
C ASN A 162 10.37 10.28 -24.37
N HIS A 163 10.10 9.88 -23.14
CA HIS A 163 8.82 10.06 -22.47
C HIS A 163 8.94 11.07 -21.35
N ARG A 164 7.95 11.95 -21.24
CA ARG A 164 7.82 12.92 -20.15
C ARG A 164 6.89 12.33 -19.11
N LEU A 165 7.46 11.93 -17.98
CA LEU A 165 6.77 11.23 -16.91
C LEU A 165 6.53 12.15 -15.71
N GLN A 166 5.36 12.02 -15.10
CA GLN A 166 5.08 12.57 -13.78
C GLN A 166 5.66 11.66 -12.70
N LEU A 167 5.79 12.19 -11.47
CA LEU A 167 6.27 11.43 -10.33
C LEU A 167 5.46 10.14 -10.10
N GLN A 168 4.13 10.21 -10.27
CA GLN A 168 3.24 9.05 -10.08
C GLN A 168 3.54 7.94 -11.10
N GLU A 169 3.89 8.31 -12.33
CA GLU A 169 4.26 7.36 -13.38
C GLU A 169 5.62 6.73 -13.11
N LEU A 170 6.59 7.51 -12.62
CA LEU A 170 7.88 6.96 -12.16
C LEU A 170 7.68 5.94 -11.04
N VAL A 171 6.88 6.30 -10.03
CA VAL A 171 6.56 5.40 -8.92
C VAL A 171 5.81 4.18 -9.44
N PHE A 172 4.91 4.32 -10.41
CA PHE A 172 4.18 3.21 -11.01
C PHE A 172 5.10 2.25 -11.79
N TYR A 173 6.04 2.76 -12.60
CA TYR A 173 7.00 1.92 -13.33
C TYR A 173 8.05 1.28 -12.43
N GLY A 174 8.19 1.75 -11.19
CA GLY A 174 9.08 1.17 -10.19
C GLY A 174 10.49 1.76 -10.18
N PHE A 175 10.63 3.01 -10.61
CA PHE A 175 11.88 3.74 -10.41
C PHE A 175 12.15 3.92 -8.91
N GLN A 176 13.37 3.61 -8.48
CA GLN A 176 13.79 3.80 -7.09
C GLN A 176 14.39 5.20 -6.91
N ALA A 177 14.23 5.79 -5.72
CA ALA A 177 14.76 7.12 -5.42
C ALA A 177 16.30 7.18 -5.48
N ASP A 178 16.95 6.02 -5.35
CA ASP A 178 18.40 5.92 -5.23
C ASP A 178 19.13 5.81 -6.59
N GLU A 179 18.40 5.74 -7.72
CA GLU A 179 18.99 5.69 -9.07
C GLU A 179 19.40 7.07 -9.62
N GLN A 180 19.54 8.07 -8.74
CA GLN A 180 20.20 9.33 -9.12
C GLN A 180 21.72 9.15 -9.04
N THR A 181 22.34 9.12 -10.22
CA THR A 181 23.72 9.50 -10.54
C THR A 181 24.86 8.55 -10.16
N ALA A 182 25.43 7.93 -11.20
CA ALA A 182 26.87 8.01 -11.49
C ALA A 182 27.02 8.68 -12.87
#